data_AF-A0A1C6URZ6-F1
#
_entry.id   AF-A0A1C6URZ6-F1
#
_cell.length_a   1.000
_cell.length_b   1.000
_cell.length_c   1.000
_cell.angle_alpha   90.00
_cell.angle_beta   90.00
_cell.angle_gamma   90.00
#
_symmetry.space_group_name_H-M   'P 1'
#
loop_
_entity.id
_entity.type
_entity.pdbx_description
1 polymer ?
#
loop_
_entity_poly.entity_id
_entity_poly.type
_entity_poly.pdbx_seq_one_letter_code
_entity_poly.pdbx_strand_id
1 'polypeptide(L)'
;MTDWGPATPTEEALLAAAEAEDRDTLLATLATAPLLLPVSPEAAAGRAPVAWPTARHDGRTHVIAFTSPGAIAACLPGQSVTYHVFALADLAADWPDDDWLLTIDAGLPIGVRLTAAEVRAIAAPALDAERELREAIGRQEPDALMAALLRAELLLPLRPGGSGSRDLSDPDFPWWCLPDEQGQPCLPVFTAEARLRQALGDHDLVAVSSLQLAEQWPDPSWQLVLNPGTPLAAALPGEAVRTLRDWLGQLRQAVTDATDEERRRLATAAYAEPATVGVPAQRTAPDEDDAEYEPDPDLPVRLQVVIPHRYLPSYLEDGYQRAAGLVHAWAGPGRDTPTRLYRRLGLLGEGSPFAESDEWVAVLRWEPDEDTPEEWGRGRPRMESVVVPDGTGLHCLHHDGRDELLARFDAASGRWLPA
;
A
#
# COMPACT_ATOMS: atom_id res chain seq x y z
N MET A 1 -11.55 -44.60 17.13
CA MET A 1 -11.46 -43.59 16.08
C MET A 1 -12.64 -42.67 16.26
N THR A 2 -12.39 -41.41 16.60
CA THR A 2 -13.39 -40.35 16.55
C THR A 2 -13.94 -40.28 15.13
N ASP A 3 -15.26 -40.22 14.97
CA ASP A 3 -15.97 -40.09 13.68
C ASP A 3 -15.90 -38.64 13.19
N TRP A 4 -14.66 -38.13 13.06
CA TRP A 4 -14.39 -36.77 12.63
C TRP A 4 -13.84 -36.77 11.21
N GLY A 5 -14.36 -35.88 10.37
CA GLY A 5 -13.79 -35.49 9.09
C GLY A 5 -13.76 -33.97 8.98
N PRO A 6 -12.90 -33.41 8.12
CA PRO A 6 -12.82 -31.96 7.93
C PRO A 6 -14.17 -31.45 7.40
N ALA A 7 -14.69 -30.40 8.03
CA ALA A 7 -15.98 -29.79 7.70
C ALA A 7 -15.83 -28.43 7.01
N THR A 8 -14.61 -27.88 6.97
CA THR A 8 -14.29 -26.58 6.39
C THR A 8 -13.06 -26.68 5.48
N PRO A 9 -12.92 -25.78 4.48
CA PRO A 9 -11.70 -25.68 3.67
C PRO A 9 -10.44 -25.47 4.52
N THR A 10 -10.56 -24.77 5.65
CA THR A 10 -9.47 -24.61 6.61
C THR A 10 -9.04 -25.96 7.20
N GLU A 11 -9.98 -26.78 7.65
CA GLU A 11 -9.67 -28.12 8.19
C GLU A 11 -9.16 -29.09 7.12
N GLU A 12 -9.64 -28.98 5.88
CA GLU A 12 -9.10 -29.74 4.75
C GLU A 12 -7.63 -29.39 4.49
N ALA A 13 -7.30 -28.09 4.48
CA ALA A 13 -5.92 -27.62 4.33
C ALA A 13 -5.03 -28.05 5.50
N LEU A 14 -5.52 -27.95 6.75
CA LEU A 14 -4.80 -28.43 7.93
C LEU A 14 -4.56 -29.94 7.89
N LEU A 15 -5.56 -30.71 7.45
CA LEU A 15 -5.43 -32.16 7.31
C LEU A 15 -4.41 -32.53 6.24
N ALA A 16 -4.48 -31.89 5.07
CA ALA A 16 -3.53 -32.12 3.98
C ALA A 16 -2.09 -31.77 4.42
N ALA A 17 -1.89 -30.66 5.13
CA ALA A 17 -0.59 -30.27 5.67
C ALA A 17 -0.09 -31.26 6.74
N ALA A 18 -0.98 -31.72 7.63
CA ALA A 18 -0.65 -32.72 8.65
C ALA A 18 -0.25 -34.07 8.03
N GLU A 19 -0.97 -34.55 7.02
CA GLU A 19 -0.67 -35.78 6.28
C GLU A 19 0.63 -35.69 5.49
N ALA A 20 0.96 -34.49 4.97
CA ALA A 20 2.23 -34.22 4.30
C ALA A 20 3.40 -33.98 5.25
N GLU A 21 3.17 -33.97 6.57
CA GLU A 21 4.13 -33.55 7.60
C GLU A 21 4.71 -32.13 7.34
N ASP A 22 3.94 -31.29 6.64
CA ASP A 22 4.32 -29.91 6.31
C ASP A 22 3.87 -28.96 7.42
N ARG A 23 4.76 -28.80 8.41
CA ARG A 23 4.50 -27.92 9.56
C ARG A 23 4.39 -26.46 9.15
N ASP A 24 5.11 -26.00 8.14
CA ASP A 24 5.10 -24.58 7.76
C ASP A 24 3.77 -24.20 7.12
N THR A 25 3.25 -25.02 6.21
CA THR A 25 1.90 -24.84 5.65
C THR A 25 0.84 -24.93 6.74
N LEU A 26 0.95 -25.89 7.65
CA LEU A 26 0.02 -26.02 8.77
C LEU A 26 -0.02 -24.76 9.65
N LEU A 27 1.15 -24.20 10.00
CA LEU A 27 1.23 -23.00 10.83
C LEU A 27 0.75 -21.75 10.07
N ALA A 28 1.04 -21.65 8.77
CA ALA A 28 0.52 -20.57 7.92
C ALA A 28 -1.00 -20.62 7.78
N THR A 29 -1.59 -21.81 7.67
CA THR A 29 -3.06 -21.98 7.70
C THR A 29 -3.63 -21.55 9.05
N LEU A 30 -3.02 -21.98 10.17
CA LEU A 30 -3.46 -21.55 11.51
C LEU A 30 -3.34 -20.04 11.74
N ALA A 31 -2.37 -19.36 11.12
CA ALA A 31 -2.19 -17.91 11.24
C ALA A 31 -3.42 -17.12 10.77
N THR A 32 -4.20 -17.67 9.84
CA THR A 32 -5.36 -17.00 9.21
C THR A 32 -6.69 -17.69 9.49
N ALA A 33 -6.67 -18.81 10.22
CA ALA A 33 -7.83 -19.59 10.59
C ALA A 33 -8.64 -18.93 11.73
N PRO A 34 -9.98 -18.99 11.69
CA PRO A 34 -10.79 -18.67 12.85
C PRO A 34 -10.61 -19.75 13.94
N LEU A 35 -10.39 -19.32 15.18
CA LEU A 35 -10.27 -20.18 16.35
C LEU A 35 -11.47 -20.01 17.28
N LEU A 36 -12.17 -21.09 17.55
CA LEU A 36 -13.33 -21.14 18.43
C LEU A 36 -12.86 -21.47 19.85
N LEU A 37 -12.99 -20.51 20.76
CA LEU A 37 -12.67 -20.67 22.16
C LEU A 37 -13.97 -20.89 22.94
N PRO A 38 -14.12 -22.00 23.70
CA PRO A 38 -15.26 -22.20 24.58
C PRO A 38 -15.38 -21.05 25.59
N VAL A 39 -16.62 -20.63 25.84
CA VAL A 39 -16.94 -19.61 26.84
C VAL A 39 -18.09 -20.09 27.72
N SER A 40 -18.20 -19.54 28.93
CA SER A 40 -19.36 -19.85 29.77
C SER A 40 -20.65 -19.25 29.19
N PRO A 41 -21.83 -19.85 29.46
CA PRO A 41 -23.11 -19.28 29.05
C PRO A 41 -23.35 -17.87 29.60
N GLU A 42 -22.81 -17.54 30.77
CA GLU A 42 -22.87 -16.20 31.35
C GLU A 42 -22.01 -15.21 30.57
N ALA A 43 -20.79 -15.60 30.16
CA ALA A 43 -19.92 -14.75 29.36
C ALA A 43 -20.48 -14.52 27.95
N ALA A 44 -21.00 -15.58 27.32
CA ALA A 44 -21.68 -15.48 26.02
C ALA A 44 -22.90 -14.55 26.05
N ALA A 45 -23.58 -14.45 27.20
CA ALA A 45 -24.70 -13.55 27.39
C ALA A 45 -24.31 -12.15 27.90
N GLY A 46 -23.02 -11.83 27.92
CA GLY A 46 -22.50 -10.53 28.38
C GLY A 46 -22.68 -10.29 29.88
N ARG A 47 -22.97 -11.32 30.67
CA ARG A 47 -23.19 -11.23 32.14
C ARG A 47 -21.95 -11.50 32.97
N ALA A 48 -20.86 -11.94 32.34
CA ALA A 48 -19.56 -12.21 32.96
C ALA A 48 -18.43 -11.89 31.98
N PRO A 49 -17.21 -11.60 32.46
CA PRO A 49 -16.05 -11.47 31.58
C PRO A 49 -15.71 -12.80 30.91
N VAL A 50 -15.23 -12.72 29.67
CA VAL A 50 -14.74 -13.89 28.93
C VAL A 50 -13.43 -14.35 29.56
N ALA A 51 -13.43 -15.54 30.16
CA ALA A 51 -12.23 -16.15 30.73
C ALA A 51 -11.53 -17.04 29.69
N TRP A 52 -10.21 -17.16 29.80
CA TRP A 52 -9.43 -18.10 28.99
C TRP A 52 -9.88 -19.55 29.26
N PRO A 53 -10.28 -20.31 28.23
CA PRO A 53 -10.72 -21.69 28.39
C PRO A 53 -9.52 -22.59 28.67
N THR A 54 -9.18 -22.76 29.95
CA THR A 54 -7.99 -23.49 30.36
C THR A 54 -8.29 -24.90 30.85
N ALA A 55 -7.41 -25.84 30.50
CA ALA A 55 -7.37 -27.18 31.07
C ALA A 55 -5.94 -27.50 31.53
N ARG A 56 -5.80 -28.33 32.58
CA ARG A 56 -4.48 -28.86 32.97
C ARG A 56 -4.24 -30.22 32.34
N HIS A 57 -3.11 -30.35 31.64
CA HIS A 57 -2.65 -31.59 31.04
C HIS A 57 -1.13 -31.68 31.20
N ASP A 58 -0.60 -32.85 31.55
CA ASP A 58 0.84 -33.08 31.81
C ASP A 58 1.51 -32.02 32.70
N GLY A 59 0.78 -31.54 33.72
CA GLY A 59 1.28 -30.53 34.64
C GLY A 59 1.35 -29.11 34.06
N ARG A 60 1.00 -28.88 32.80
CA ARG A 60 0.95 -27.55 32.17
C ARG A 60 -0.48 -27.07 31.99
N THR A 61 -0.63 -25.75 31.89
CA THR A 61 -1.92 -25.11 31.56
C THR A 61 -2.03 -24.98 30.06
N HIS A 62 -3.17 -25.40 29.52
CA HIS A 62 -3.47 -25.34 28.09
C HIS A 62 -4.70 -24.48 27.87
N VAL A 63 -4.59 -23.43 27.06
CA VAL A 63 -5.74 -22.76 26.45
C VAL A 63 -6.30 -23.67 25.36
N ILE A 64 -7.60 -23.94 25.40
CA ILE A 64 -8.28 -24.86 24.50
C ILE A 64 -8.98 -24.08 23.39
N ALA A 65 -8.69 -24.41 22.15
CA ALA A 65 -9.31 -23.84 20.97
C ALA A 65 -9.69 -24.94 19.95
N PHE A 66 -10.59 -24.61 19.04
CA PHE A 66 -11.06 -25.51 18.00
C PHE A 66 -11.17 -24.80 16.65
N THR A 67 -11.03 -25.51 15.55
CA THR A 67 -11.17 -24.94 14.19
C THR A 67 -12.62 -24.83 13.73
N SER A 68 -13.52 -25.63 14.29
CA SER A 68 -14.93 -25.63 13.88
C SER A 68 -15.88 -26.17 14.96
N PRO A 69 -17.19 -25.92 14.83
CA PRO A 69 -18.20 -26.57 15.66
C PRO A 69 -18.19 -28.10 15.52
N GLY A 70 -17.80 -28.62 14.35
CA GLY A 70 -17.62 -30.05 14.11
C GLY A 70 -16.46 -30.63 14.92
N ALA A 71 -15.34 -29.91 14.99
CA ALA A 71 -14.20 -30.28 15.83
C ALA A 71 -14.54 -30.24 17.33
N ILE A 72 -15.30 -29.23 17.78
CA ILE A 72 -15.85 -29.18 19.15
C ILE A 72 -16.70 -30.43 19.43
N ALA A 73 -17.64 -30.76 18.55
CA ALA A 73 -18.53 -31.90 18.74
C ALA A 73 -17.79 -33.24 18.77
N ALA A 74 -16.71 -33.38 17.99
CA ALA A 74 -15.88 -34.58 17.98
C ALA A 74 -15.02 -34.70 19.25
N CYS A 75 -14.49 -33.60 19.76
CA CYS A 75 -13.66 -33.59 20.97
C CYS A 75 -14.48 -33.67 22.27
N LEU A 76 -15.71 -33.12 22.26
CA LEU A 76 -16.60 -33.00 23.41
C LEU A 76 -17.98 -33.60 23.10
N PRO A 77 -18.08 -34.91 22.81
CA PRO A 77 -19.31 -35.54 22.36
C PRO A 77 -20.43 -35.42 23.40
N GLY A 78 -21.61 -35.01 22.96
CA GLY A 78 -22.81 -34.88 23.79
C GLY A 78 -22.86 -33.61 24.66
N GLN A 79 -21.89 -32.71 24.53
CA GLN A 79 -21.86 -31.44 25.25
C GLN A 79 -22.32 -30.30 24.34
N SER A 80 -23.23 -29.45 24.85
CA SER A 80 -23.53 -28.17 24.22
C SER A 80 -22.49 -27.16 24.68
N VAL A 81 -21.69 -26.65 23.75
CA VAL A 81 -20.58 -25.73 24.04
C VAL A 81 -20.88 -24.40 23.37
N THR A 82 -20.94 -23.34 24.17
CA THR A 82 -20.94 -21.98 23.65
C THR A 82 -19.50 -21.54 23.42
N TYR A 83 -19.25 -20.82 22.33
CA TYR A 83 -17.91 -20.40 21.94
C TYR A 83 -17.92 -19.00 21.35
N HIS A 84 -16.77 -18.33 21.38
CA HIS A 84 -16.48 -17.12 20.62
C HIS A 84 -15.38 -17.40 19.59
N VAL A 85 -15.38 -16.64 18.50
CA VAL A 85 -14.42 -16.78 17.41
C VAL A 85 -13.35 -15.71 17.53
N PHE A 86 -12.08 -16.12 17.46
CA PHE A 86 -10.91 -15.26 17.56
C PHE A 86 -9.95 -15.50 16.40
N ALA A 87 -9.22 -14.46 16.01
CA ALA A 87 -8.02 -14.63 15.21
C ALA A 87 -6.83 -14.99 16.12
N LEU A 88 -5.86 -15.76 15.63
CA LEU A 88 -4.66 -16.10 16.40
C LEU A 88 -3.89 -14.84 16.86
N ALA A 89 -3.94 -13.76 16.06
CA ALA A 89 -3.32 -12.47 16.40
C ALA A 89 -3.92 -11.84 17.66
N ASP A 90 -5.23 -11.96 17.87
CA ASP A 90 -5.87 -11.44 19.09
C ASP A 90 -5.44 -12.24 20.31
N LEU A 91 -5.36 -13.57 20.18
CA LEU A 91 -4.88 -14.41 21.26
C LEU A 91 -3.44 -14.06 21.63
N ALA A 92 -2.59 -13.83 20.63
CA ALA A 92 -1.18 -13.47 20.82
C ALA A 92 -1.00 -12.09 21.48
N ALA A 93 -1.87 -11.12 21.16
CA ALA A 93 -1.83 -9.78 21.71
C ALA A 93 -2.09 -9.79 23.23
N ASP A 94 -3.10 -10.54 23.66
CA ASP A 94 -3.57 -10.57 25.06
C ASP A 94 -3.14 -11.84 25.81
N TRP A 95 -2.14 -12.56 25.29
CA TRP A 95 -1.75 -13.89 25.79
C TRP A 95 -1.44 -13.83 27.31
N PRO A 96 -2.10 -14.68 28.14
CA PRO A 96 -2.19 -14.44 29.57
C PRO A 96 -0.92 -14.79 30.34
N ASP A 97 -0.17 -15.78 29.89
CA ASP A 97 0.97 -16.35 30.60
C ASP A 97 1.88 -17.10 29.62
N ASP A 98 3.17 -16.79 29.61
CA ASP A 98 4.14 -17.35 28.67
C ASP A 98 4.45 -18.84 28.94
N ASP A 99 4.11 -19.38 30.12
CA ASP A 99 4.24 -20.80 30.46
C ASP A 99 3.05 -21.65 29.96
N TRP A 100 1.98 -21.02 29.48
CA TRP A 100 0.79 -21.71 29.00
C TRP A 100 0.95 -22.11 27.52
N LEU A 101 0.31 -23.22 27.14
CA LEU A 101 0.26 -23.69 25.76
C LEU A 101 -1.10 -23.38 25.13
N LEU A 102 -1.14 -23.14 23.83
CA LEU A 102 -2.35 -23.24 23.04
C LEU A 102 -2.49 -24.69 22.54
N THR A 103 -3.64 -25.32 22.80
CA THR A 103 -3.99 -26.61 22.20
C THR A 103 -5.20 -26.43 21.31
N ILE A 104 -5.03 -26.77 20.04
CA ILE A 104 -6.06 -26.71 19.01
C ILE A 104 -6.44 -28.15 18.67
N ASP A 105 -7.74 -28.46 18.68
CA ASP A 105 -8.31 -29.73 18.20
C ASP A 105 -7.67 -30.99 18.83
N ALA A 106 -7.51 -30.96 20.15
CA ALA A 106 -6.84 -32.01 20.90
C ALA A 106 -7.40 -33.42 20.59
N GLY A 107 -6.55 -34.29 20.03
CA GLY A 107 -6.91 -35.68 19.72
C GLY A 107 -7.53 -35.89 18.34
N LEU A 108 -7.66 -34.84 17.52
CA LEU A 108 -7.98 -34.96 16.09
C LEU A 108 -6.69 -35.08 15.26
N PRO A 109 -6.77 -35.58 14.00
CA PRO A 109 -5.61 -35.65 13.10
C PRO A 109 -4.93 -34.30 12.84
N ILE A 110 -5.71 -33.21 12.91
CA ILE A 110 -5.24 -31.83 12.76
C ILE A 110 -4.80 -31.18 14.09
N GLY A 111 -4.78 -31.95 15.18
CA GLY A 111 -4.53 -31.44 16.53
C GLY A 111 -3.11 -30.91 16.72
N VAL A 112 -2.97 -29.69 17.22
CA VAL A 112 -1.68 -29.01 17.37
C VAL A 112 -1.54 -28.41 18.76
N ARG A 113 -0.31 -28.44 19.28
CA ARG A 113 0.08 -27.73 20.51
C ARG A 113 1.14 -26.70 20.15
N LEU A 114 0.92 -25.46 20.58
CA LEU A 114 1.82 -24.33 20.39
C LEU A 114 2.21 -23.75 21.74
N THR A 115 3.48 -23.42 21.88
CA THR A 115 3.98 -22.59 22.97
C THR A 115 3.55 -21.13 22.78
N ALA A 116 3.55 -20.34 23.86
CA ALA A 116 3.32 -18.89 23.76
C ALA A 116 4.26 -18.21 22.75
N ALA A 117 5.53 -18.65 22.70
CA ALA A 117 6.52 -18.14 21.74
C ALA A 117 6.14 -18.47 20.29
N GLU A 118 5.68 -19.70 20.00
CA GLU A 118 5.18 -20.06 18.67
C GLU A 118 3.93 -19.26 18.31
N VAL A 119 2.97 -19.11 19.23
CA VAL A 119 1.76 -18.29 19.01
C VAL A 119 2.14 -16.87 18.60
N ARG A 120 3.07 -16.22 19.33
CA ARG A 120 3.55 -14.87 19.00
C ARG A 120 4.30 -14.83 17.68
N ALA A 121 5.14 -15.82 17.38
CA ALA A 121 5.91 -15.87 16.13
C ALA A 121 5.00 -16.01 14.90
N ILE A 122 3.98 -16.87 14.98
CA ILE A 122 3.00 -17.07 13.90
C ILE A 122 2.14 -15.81 13.72
N ALA A 123 1.75 -15.16 14.81
CA ALA A 123 0.92 -13.95 14.79
C ALA A 123 1.68 -12.66 14.41
N ALA A 124 3.02 -12.64 14.50
CA ALA A 124 3.81 -11.42 14.35
C ALA A 124 3.53 -10.67 13.04
N PRO A 125 3.47 -11.30 11.86
CA PRO A 125 3.18 -10.59 10.61
C PRO A 125 1.81 -9.88 10.62
N ALA A 126 0.79 -10.55 11.16
CA ALA A 126 -0.55 -9.97 11.27
C ALA A 126 -0.59 -8.82 12.29
N LEU A 127 0.07 -8.99 13.44
CA LEU A 127 0.19 -7.95 14.46
C LEU A 127 0.93 -6.71 13.94
N ASP A 128 1.99 -6.90 13.17
CA ASP A 128 2.75 -5.82 12.54
C ASP A 128 1.93 -5.09 11.47
N ALA A 129 1.22 -5.83 10.61
CA ALA A 129 0.32 -5.25 9.60
C ALA A 129 -0.82 -4.44 10.23
N GLU A 130 -1.31 -4.86 11.40
CA GLU A 130 -2.40 -4.21 12.13
C GLU A 130 -1.94 -3.17 13.15
N ARG A 131 -0.63 -2.91 13.28
CA ARG A 131 -0.10 -2.07 14.36
C ARG A 131 -0.69 -0.67 14.35
N GLU A 132 -0.67 0.00 13.20
CA GLU A 132 -1.19 1.37 13.05
C GLU A 132 -2.68 1.44 13.38
N LEU A 133 -3.46 0.45 12.90
CA LEU A 133 -4.89 0.37 13.16
C LEU A 133 -5.19 0.14 14.65
N ARG A 134 -4.48 -0.79 15.29
CA ARG A 134 -4.64 -1.12 16.70
C ARG A 134 -4.29 0.06 17.60
N GLU A 135 -3.21 0.78 17.29
CA GLU A 135 -2.82 1.99 18.02
C GLU A 135 -3.88 3.08 17.89
N ALA A 136 -4.39 3.32 16.68
CA ALA A 136 -5.42 4.33 16.44
C ALA A 136 -6.73 4.02 17.17
N ILE A 137 -7.19 2.77 17.12
CA ILE A 137 -8.40 2.32 17.84
C ILE A 137 -8.18 2.38 19.35
N GLY A 138 -7.05 1.88 19.85
CA GLY A 138 -6.74 1.85 21.28
C GLY A 138 -6.60 3.25 21.90
N ARG A 139 -6.08 4.23 21.16
CA ARG A 139 -5.99 5.63 21.60
C ARG A 139 -7.23 6.47 21.27
N GLN A 140 -8.19 5.91 20.54
CA GLN A 140 -9.36 6.62 20.02
C GLN A 140 -8.97 7.86 19.21
N GLU A 141 -7.99 7.72 18.32
CA GLU A 141 -7.48 8.80 17.46
C GLU A 141 -8.08 8.69 16.04
N PRO A 142 -9.13 9.48 15.71
CA PRO A 142 -9.85 9.31 14.44
C PRO A 142 -9.00 9.64 13.21
N ASP A 143 -8.10 10.62 13.33
CA ASP A 143 -7.21 11.02 12.24
C ASP A 143 -6.17 9.94 11.93
N ALA A 144 -5.62 9.30 12.98
CA ALA A 144 -4.69 8.18 12.83
C ALA A 144 -5.40 6.95 12.25
N LEU A 145 -6.65 6.70 12.66
CA LEU A 145 -7.49 5.64 12.10
C LEU A 145 -7.74 5.88 10.61
N MET A 146 -8.12 7.10 10.23
CA MET A 146 -8.33 7.46 8.83
C MET A 146 -7.04 7.32 8.01
N ALA A 147 -5.90 7.77 8.53
CA ALA A 147 -4.61 7.63 7.86
C ALA A 147 -4.23 6.14 7.65
N ALA A 148 -4.45 5.29 8.66
CA ALA A 148 -4.23 3.85 8.54
C ALA A 148 -5.14 3.22 7.48
N LEU A 149 -6.43 3.59 7.46
CA LEU A 149 -7.40 3.11 6.47
C LEU A 149 -7.04 3.54 5.04
N LEU A 150 -6.55 4.76 4.83
CA LEU A 150 -6.15 5.22 3.50
C LEU A 150 -4.98 4.42 2.90
N ARG A 151 -4.17 3.77 3.75
CA ARG A 151 -3.03 2.93 3.35
C ARG A 151 -3.38 1.44 3.28
N ALA A 152 -4.46 1.03 3.93
CA ALA A 152 -4.88 -0.35 3.97
C ALA A 152 -5.69 -0.72 2.71
N GLU A 153 -5.49 -1.94 2.24
CA GLU A 153 -6.44 -2.60 1.36
C GLU A 153 -7.64 -3.05 2.19
N LEU A 154 -8.84 -2.74 1.71
CA LEU A 154 -10.09 -3.06 2.38
C LEU A 154 -10.78 -4.22 1.68
N LEU A 155 -11.41 -5.09 2.45
CA LEU A 155 -12.16 -6.24 1.97
C LEU A 155 -13.63 -6.03 2.25
N LEU A 156 -14.43 -6.09 1.18
CA LEU A 156 -15.88 -5.99 1.25
C LEU A 156 -16.50 -7.37 1.05
N PRO A 157 -17.26 -7.89 2.02
CA PRO A 157 -18.02 -9.09 1.80
C PRO A 157 -19.20 -8.79 0.87
N LEU A 158 -19.46 -9.68 -0.08
CA LEU A 158 -20.56 -9.54 -1.04
C LEU A 158 -21.88 -10.04 -0.44
N ARG A 159 -23.03 -9.63 -0.94
CA ARG A 159 -24.30 -10.19 -0.45
C ARG A 159 -24.44 -11.65 -0.90
N PRO A 160 -24.70 -12.62 0.00
CA PRO A 160 -25.00 -13.99 -0.40
C PRO A 160 -26.17 -14.08 -1.37
N GLY A 161 -25.99 -14.80 -2.49
CA GLY A 161 -27.01 -14.93 -3.54
C GLY A 161 -27.26 -13.65 -4.36
N GLY A 162 -26.41 -12.63 -4.22
CA GLY A 162 -26.41 -11.43 -5.06
C GLY A 162 -25.88 -11.69 -6.48
N SER A 163 -25.70 -10.61 -7.24
CA SER A 163 -25.04 -10.69 -8.55
C SER A 163 -23.58 -11.17 -8.41
N GLY A 164 -23.01 -11.69 -9.49
CA GLY A 164 -21.59 -12.08 -9.52
C GLY A 164 -20.62 -10.91 -9.74
N SER A 165 -21.12 -9.67 -9.74
CA SER A 165 -20.31 -8.51 -10.06
C SER A 165 -19.27 -8.23 -8.96
N ARG A 166 -18.04 -7.94 -9.39
CA ARG A 166 -16.91 -7.56 -8.53
C ARG A 166 -16.49 -6.11 -8.77
N ASP A 167 -17.17 -5.39 -9.67
CA ASP A 167 -16.91 -3.99 -9.98
C ASP A 167 -17.88 -3.10 -9.19
N LEU A 168 -17.35 -2.26 -8.31
CA LEU A 168 -18.17 -1.37 -7.48
C LEU A 168 -18.95 -0.31 -8.29
N SER A 169 -18.52 -0.04 -9.54
CA SER A 169 -19.23 0.90 -10.43
C SER A 169 -20.43 0.27 -11.12
N ASP A 170 -20.59 -1.05 -11.04
CA ASP A 170 -21.74 -1.76 -11.57
C ASP A 170 -22.99 -1.44 -10.71
N PRO A 171 -24.08 -0.93 -11.30
CA PRO A 171 -25.32 -0.67 -10.57
C PRO A 171 -25.92 -1.93 -9.92
N ASP A 172 -25.61 -3.12 -10.44
CA ASP A 172 -26.05 -4.40 -9.89
C ASP A 172 -25.05 -4.96 -8.85
N PHE A 173 -24.03 -4.21 -8.43
CA PHE A 173 -23.05 -4.65 -7.43
C PHE A 173 -23.76 -5.08 -6.12
N PRO A 174 -23.44 -6.27 -5.57
CA PRO A 174 -24.21 -6.89 -4.50
C PRO A 174 -23.82 -6.34 -3.12
N TRP A 175 -24.06 -5.05 -2.86
CA TRP A 175 -23.77 -4.42 -1.58
C TRP A 175 -24.43 -5.16 -0.41
N TRP A 176 -23.64 -5.57 0.58
CA TRP A 176 -24.14 -6.25 1.76
C TRP A 176 -24.28 -5.31 2.96
N CYS A 177 -25.43 -4.64 3.04
CA CYS A 177 -25.79 -3.81 4.19
C CYS A 177 -26.38 -4.68 5.30
N LEU A 178 -25.91 -4.49 6.52
CA LEU A 178 -26.42 -5.11 7.74
C LEU A 178 -26.81 -4.01 8.74
N PRO A 179 -27.93 -4.14 9.47
CA PRO A 179 -28.23 -3.21 10.56
C PRO A 179 -27.28 -3.44 11.74
N ASP A 180 -26.85 -2.35 12.40
CA ASP A 180 -26.21 -2.42 13.72
C ASP A 180 -27.23 -2.76 14.83
N GLU A 181 -26.77 -2.79 16.09
CA GLU A 181 -27.61 -3.05 17.26
C GLU A 181 -28.75 -2.02 17.44
N GLN A 182 -28.58 -0.81 16.90
CA GLN A 182 -29.56 0.27 16.94
C GLN A 182 -30.44 0.31 15.68
N GLY A 183 -30.22 -0.61 14.73
CA GLY A 183 -30.95 -0.68 13.46
C GLY A 183 -30.43 0.26 12.38
N GLN A 184 -29.29 0.92 12.57
CA GLN A 184 -28.67 1.78 11.58
C GLN A 184 -28.05 0.94 10.45
N PRO A 185 -28.26 1.31 9.18
CA PRO A 185 -27.68 0.57 8.07
C PRO A 185 -26.16 0.74 8.05
N CYS A 186 -25.46 -0.39 8.05
CA CYS A 186 -24.01 -0.44 8.13
C CYS A 186 -23.45 -1.32 7.02
N LEU A 187 -22.35 -0.85 6.43
CA LEU A 187 -21.53 -1.65 5.53
C LEU A 187 -20.35 -2.23 6.32
N PRO A 188 -20.27 -3.57 6.49
CA PRO A 188 -19.12 -4.21 7.11
C PRO A 188 -17.93 -4.16 6.16
N VAL A 189 -16.77 -3.78 6.67
CA VAL A 189 -15.51 -3.67 5.93
C VAL A 189 -14.40 -4.30 6.74
N PHE A 190 -13.52 -5.06 6.12
CA PHE A 190 -12.44 -5.76 6.81
C PHE A 190 -11.06 -5.33 6.31
N THR A 191 -10.06 -5.36 7.18
CA THR A 191 -8.67 -5.04 6.81
C THR A 191 -7.82 -6.26 6.49
N ALA A 192 -8.36 -7.46 6.73
CA ALA A 192 -7.70 -8.73 6.43
C ALA A 192 -8.73 -9.86 6.32
N GLU A 193 -8.43 -10.87 5.50
CA GLU A 193 -9.32 -12.02 5.32
C GLU A 193 -9.53 -12.79 6.62
N ALA A 194 -8.50 -12.87 7.48
CA ALA A 194 -8.61 -13.49 8.79
C ALA A 194 -9.69 -12.82 9.66
N ARG A 195 -9.83 -11.49 9.57
CA ARG A 195 -10.88 -10.73 10.27
C ARG A 195 -12.26 -10.99 9.71
N LEU A 196 -12.37 -11.06 8.39
CA LEU A 196 -13.61 -11.42 7.70
C LEU A 196 -14.05 -12.85 8.07
N ARG A 197 -13.14 -13.82 8.07
CA ARG A 197 -13.41 -15.20 8.48
C ARG A 197 -13.79 -15.31 9.96
N GLN A 198 -13.14 -14.54 10.83
CA GLN A 198 -13.49 -14.47 12.24
C GLN A 198 -14.95 -14.06 12.44
N ALA A 199 -15.41 -13.05 11.69
CA ALA A 199 -16.75 -12.49 11.85
C ALA A 199 -17.84 -13.25 11.08
N LEU A 200 -17.52 -13.73 9.87
CA LEU A 200 -18.50 -14.21 8.89
C LEU A 200 -18.25 -15.64 8.42
N GLY A 201 -17.13 -16.27 8.80
CA GLY A 201 -16.68 -17.54 8.22
C GLY A 201 -16.25 -17.39 6.76
N ASP A 202 -16.37 -18.46 6.00
CA ASP A 202 -16.09 -18.42 4.56
C ASP A 202 -17.13 -17.57 3.84
N HIS A 203 -16.67 -16.48 3.24
CA HIS A 203 -17.53 -15.50 2.61
C HIS A 203 -16.90 -14.95 1.33
N ASP A 204 -17.69 -14.82 0.27
CA ASP A 204 -17.30 -14.11 -0.96
C ASP A 204 -16.92 -12.66 -0.66
N LEU A 205 -15.80 -12.20 -1.20
CA LEU A 205 -15.26 -10.86 -0.93
C LEU A 205 -14.69 -10.17 -2.17
N VAL A 206 -14.51 -8.87 -2.09
CA VAL A 206 -13.74 -8.09 -3.06
C VAL A 206 -12.77 -7.16 -2.33
N ALA A 207 -11.55 -7.09 -2.84
CA ALA A 207 -10.53 -6.14 -2.39
C ALA A 207 -10.75 -4.78 -3.06
N VAL A 208 -10.71 -3.71 -2.27
CA VAL A 208 -10.90 -2.34 -2.72
C VAL A 208 -9.96 -1.40 -1.95
N SER A 209 -9.61 -0.28 -2.57
CA SER A 209 -8.99 0.82 -1.83
C SER A 209 -10.04 1.65 -1.10
N SER A 210 -9.64 2.32 -0.02
CA SER A 210 -10.45 3.33 0.66
C SER A 210 -10.97 4.42 -0.28
N LEU A 211 -10.21 4.75 -1.32
CA LEU A 211 -10.58 5.73 -2.34
C LEU A 211 -11.73 5.23 -3.21
N GLN A 212 -11.60 4.02 -3.76
CA GLN A 212 -12.62 3.40 -4.61
C GLN A 212 -13.93 3.22 -3.84
N LEU A 213 -13.85 2.80 -2.57
CA LEU A 213 -15.01 2.65 -1.70
C LEU A 213 -15.71 3.99 -1.42
N ALA A 214 -14.94 5.04 -1.14
CA ALA A 214 -15.50 6.37 -0.89
C ALA A 214 -16.17 6.95 -2.15
N GLU A 215 -15.60 6.72 -3.34
CA GLU A 215 -16.17 7.18 -4.61
C GLU A 215 -17.49 6.49 -4.95
N GLN A 216 -17.56 5.17 -4.77
CA GLN A 216 -18.74 4.35 -5.09
C GLN A 216 -19.69 4.16 -3.90
N TRP A 217 -19.57 4.99 -2.86
CA TRP A 217 -20.33 4.82 -1.62
C TRP A 217 -21.84 4.80 -1.91
N PRO A 218 -22.55 3.68 -1.61
CA PRO A 218 -23.87 3.40 -2.18
C PRO A 218 -24.96 4.32 -1.60
N ASP A 219 -24.86 4.63 -0.31
CA ASP A 219 -25.85 5.44 0.38
C ASP A 219 -25.16 6.30 1.46
N PRO A 220 -25.25 7.64 1.38
CA PRO A 220 -24.65 8.57 2.34
C PRO A 220 -25.12 8.40 3.79
N SER A 221 -26.24 7.73 4.03
CA SER A 221 -26.77 7.45 5.37
C SER A 221 -26.17 6.21 6.02
N TRP A 222 -25.50 5.34 5.25
CA TRP A 222 -24.90 4.13 5.79
C TRP A 222 -23.61 4.46 6.54
N GLN A 223 -23.38 3.75 7.65
CA GLN A 223 -22.10 3.78 8.33
C GLN A 223 -21.15 2.76 7.73
N LEU A 224 -19.84 3.05 7.81
CA LEU A 224 -18.81 2.04 7.60
C LEU A 224 -18.48 1.42 8.95
N VAL A 225 -18.64 0.11 9.07
CA VAL A 225 -18.22 -0.62 10.27
C VAL A 225 -17.01 -1.47 9.92
N LEU A 226 -15.86 -1.08 10.45
CA LEU A 226 -14.59 -1.74 10.28
C LEU A 226 -14.48 -2.95 11.21
N ASN A 227 -14.02 -4.08 10.67
CA ASN A 227 -13.79 -5.35 11.37
C ASN A 227 -14.86 -5.68 12.45
N PRO A 228 -16.17 -5.65 12.10
CA PRO A 228 -17.24 -5.87 13.06
C PRO A 228 -17.10 -7.23 13.75
N GLY A 229 -17.40 -7.27 15.05
CA GLY A 229 -17.30 -8.51 15.84
C GLY A 229 -15.87 -8.89 16.23
N THR A 230 -14.89 -8.02 16.02
CA THR A 230 -13.48 -8.23 16.41
C THR A 230 -12.99 -7.16 17.39
N PRO A 231 -11.87 -7.36 18.10
CA PRO A 231 -11.27 -6.34 18.96
C PRO A 231 -10.83 -5.06 18.21
N LEU A 232 -10.64 -5.14 16.89
CA LEU A 232 -10.30 -4.00 16.02
C LEU A 232 -11.55 -3.39 15.36
N ALA A 233 -12.71 -3.52 16.00
CA ALA A 233 -13.93 -2.91 15.52
C ALA A 233 -13.91 -1.40 15.67
N ALA A 234 -14.30 -0.69 14.61
CA ALA A 234 -14.50 0.76 14.64
C ALA A 234 -15.67 1.14 13.73
N ALA A 235 -16.47 2.12 14.13
CA ALA A 235 -17.54 2.66 13.30
C ALA A 235 -17.13 4.04 12.79
N LEU A 236 -17.23 4.24 11.48
CA LEU A 236 -17.10 5.54 10.84
C LEU A 236 -18.47 5.98 10.34
N PRO A 237 -19.00 7.11 10.84
CA PRO A 237 -20.25 7.67 10.35
C PRO A 237 -20.19 7.92 8.85
N GLY A 238 -21.34 7.82 8.16
CA GLY A 238 -21.45 8.11 6.74
C GLY A 238 -20.93 9.52 6.38
N GLU A 239 -21.04 10.50 7.29
CA GLU A 239 -20.42 11.81 7.05
C GLU A 239 -18.91 11.79 6.89
N ALA A 240 -18.17 10.93 7.61
CA ALA A 240 -16.72 10.84 7.50
C ALA A 240 -16.32 10.28 6.12
N VAL A 241 -17.06 9.29 5.62
CA VAL A 241 -16.88 8.75 4.27
C VAL A 241 -17.19 9.81 3.21
N ARG A 242 -18.24 10.61 3.42
CA ARG A 242 -18.54 11.75 2.52
C ARG A 242 -17.44 12.79 2.55
N THR A 243 -16.90 13.15 3.71
CA THR A 243 -15.79 14.11 3.80
C THR A 243 -14.58 13.62 3.02
N LEU A 244 -14.26 12.33 3.09
CA LEU A 244 -13.22 11.72 2.27
C LEU A 244 -13.54 11.83 0.77
N ARG A 245 -14.77 11.50 0.35
CA ARG A 245 -15.22 11.63 -1.05
C ARG A 245 -15.17 13.08 -1.55
N ASP A 246 -15.58 14.04 -0.73
CA ASP A 246 -15.59 15.46 -1.07
C ASP A 246 -14.15 15.98 -1.21
N TRP A 247 -13.24 15.55 -0.32
CA TRP A 247 -11.81 15.83 -0.43
C TRP A 247 -11.20 15.22 -1.70
N LEU A 248 -11.55 13.99 -2.06
CA LEU A 248 -11.12 13.37 -3.33
C LEU A 248 -11.66 14.12 -4.55
N GLY A 249 -12.92 14.55 -4.49
CA GLY A 249 -13.52 15.42 -5.49
C GLY A 249 -12.74 16.72 -5.66
N GLN A 250 -12.35 17.36 -4.55
CA GLN A 250 -11.53 18.57 -4.54
C GLN A 250 -10.14 18.33 -5.10
N LEU A 251 -9.47 17.23 -4.73
CA LEU A 251 -8.17 16.85 -5.29
C LEU A 251 -8.25 16.62 -6.80
N ARG A 252 -9.25 15.86 -7.26
CA ARG A 252 -9.47 15.62 -8.68
C ARG A 252 -9.77 16.91 -9.42
N GLN A 253 -10.59 17.79 -8.83
CA GLN A 253 -10.89 19.09 -9.40
C GLN A 253 -9.64 19.95 -9.46
N ALA A 254 -8.79 19.97 -8.42
CA ALA A 254 -7.53 20.70 -8.43
C ALA A 254 -6.57 20.18 -9.50
N VAL A 255 -6.47 18.86 -9.68
CA VAL A 255 -5.68 18.23 -10.76
C VAL A 255 -6.27 18.56 -12.14
N THR A 256 -7.60 18.51 -12.28
CA THR A 256 -8.31 18.82 -13.54
C THR A 256 -8.19 20.30 -13.88
N ASP A 257 -8.34 21.19 -12.91
CA ASP A 257 -8.18 22.64 -13.04
C ASP A 257 -6.74 22.99 -13.40
N ALA A 258 -5.76 22.35 -12.77
CA ALA A 258 -4.35 22.49 -13.15
C ALA A 258 -4.13 22.03 -14.61
N THR A 259 -4.76 20.93 -15.01
CA THR A 259 -4.68 20.41 -16.38
C THR A 259 -5.40 21.30 -17.39
N ASP A 260 -6.56 21.88 -17.05
CA ASP A 260 -7.37 22.75 -17.89
C ASP A 260 -6.84 24.17 -17.96
N GLU A 261 -6.20 24.65 -16.90
CA GLU A 261 -5.42 25.88 -16.89
C GLU A 261 -4.21 25.73 -17.81
N GLU A 262 -3.51 24.58 -17.75
CA GLU A 262 -2.45 24.27 -18.69
C GLU A 262 -2.97 24.15 -20.13
N ARG A 263 -4.12 23.49 -20.34
CA ARG A 263 -4.77 23.41 -21.65
C ARG A 263 -5.22 24.78 -22.17
N ARG A 264 -5.69 25.67 -21.30
CA ARG A 264 -6.05 27.07 -21.65
C ARG A 264 -4.81 27.88 -21.99
N ARG A 265 -3.72 27.76 -21.24
CA ARG A 265 -2.43 28.35 -21.59
C ARG A 265 -1.96 27.90 -22.97
N LEU A 266 -2.07 26.60 -23.26
CA LEU A 266 -1.77 26.03 -24.57
C LEU A 266 -2.71 26.51 -25.68
N ALA A 267 -4.01 26.66 -25.41
CA ALA A 267 -4.99 27.17 -26.39
C ALA A 267 -4.83 28.68 -26.66
N THR A 268 -4.46 29.46 -25.64
CA THR A 268 -4.08 30.86 -25.77
C THR A 268 -2.76 30.99 -26.54
N ALA A 269 -1.80 30.08 -26.33
CA ALA A 269 -0.57 29.99 -27.11
C ALA A 269 -0.81 29.50 -28.57
N ALA A 270 -1.82 28.65 -28.80
CA ALA A 270 -2.19 28.14 -30.12
C ALA A 270 -3.04 29.11 -30.96
N TYR A 271 -3.64 30.14 -30.35
CA TYR A 271 -4.27 31.26 -31.05
C TYR A 271 -3.25 32.30 -31.55
N ALA A 272 -1.97 32.16 -31.17
CA ALA A 272 -0.87 32.76 -31.92
C ALA A 272 -0.65 31.92 -33.18
N GLU A 273 -0.77 32.54 -34.36
CA GLU A 273 -0.70 31.86 -35.65
C GLU A 273 0.52 30.91 -35.74
N PRO A 274 0.34 29.70 -36.31
CA PRO A 274 1.35 28.66 -36.35
C PRO A 274 2.36 28.95 -37.49
N ALA A 275 3.19 29.97 -37.29
CA ALA A 275 4.36 30.22 -38.11
C ALA A 275 5.30 31.20 -37.38
N THR A 276 5.96 30.77 -36.29
CA THR A 276 7.24 31.35 -35.82
C THR A 276 7.84 30.73 -34.55
N VAL A 277 7.24 29.70 -33.91
CA VAL A 277 7.87 29.04 -32.74
C VAL A 277 8.92 28.02 -33.20
N GLY A 278 9.99 28.58 -33.74
CA GLY A 278 11.17 27.93 -34.26
C GLY A 278 12.26 28.97 -34.44
N VAL A 279 12.44 29.84 -33.44
CA VAL A 279 13.58 30.76 -33.34
C VAL A 279 13.95 30.87 -31.86
N PRO A 280 15.23 30.74 -31.47
CA PRO A 280 15.65 30.94 -30.09
C PRO A 280 15.25 32.35 -29.65
N ALA A 281 14.67 32.48 -28.45
CA ALA A 281 14.69 33.78 -27.78
C ALA A 281 16.16 34.25 -27.76
N GLN A 282 16.39 35.48 -28.22
CA GLN A 282 17.73 36.08 -28.18
C GLN A 282 18.26 35.95 -26.75
N ARG A 283 19.42 35.29 -26.61
CA ARG A 283 20.20 35.28 -25.37
C ARG A 283 20.29 36.72 -24.88
N THR A 284 19.66 37.03 -23.76
CA THR A 284 20.21 38.08 -22.90
C THR A 284 21.62 37.61 -22.56
N ALA A 285 22.61 38.48 -22.75
CA ALA A 285 23.98 38.17 -22.39
C ALA A 285 24.01 37.65 -20.93
N PRO A 286 24.87 36.66 -20.61
CA PRO A 286 25.04 36.24 -19.23
C PRO A 286 25.37 37.46 -18.36
N ASP A 287 24.78 37.55 -17.18
CA ASP A 287 25.25 38.51 -16.17
C ASP A 287 26.72 38.21 -15.85
N GLU A 288 27.48 39.23 -15.45
CA GLU A 288 28.93 39.13 -15.21
C GLU A 288 29.32 38.05 -14.17
N ASP A 289 28.36 37.55 -13.38
CA ASP A 289 28.53 36.44 -12.43
C ASP A 289 28.58 35.03 -13.09
N ASP A 290 28.15 34.87 -14.35
CA ASP A 290 28.18 33.58 -15.08
C ASP A 290 29.52 33.35 -15.82
N ALA A 291 30.43 34.32 -15.82
CA ALA A 291 31.67 34.31 -16.61
C ALA A 291 32.83 33.50 -15.99
N GLU A 292 32.70 33.03 -14.75
CA GLU A 292 33.77 32.28 -14.04
C GLU A 292 33.56 30.75 -14.01
N TYR A 293 32.69 30.20 -14.87
CA TYR A 293 32.41 28.76 -14.87
C TYR A 293 33.33 27.96 -15.81
N GLU A 294 34.61 27.87 -15.48
CA GLU A 294 35.46 26.83 -16.07
C GLU A 294 35.18 25.48 -15.39
N PRO A 295 34.88 24.40 -16.16
CA PRO A 295 34.74 23.07 -15.61
C PRO A 295 36.03 22.68 -14.91
N ASP A 296 35.92 22.15 -13.69
CA ASP A 296 37.08 21.71 -12.91
C ASP A 296 37.84 20.63 -13.71
N PRO A 297 39.10 20.88 -14.13
CA PRO A 297 39.84 19.97 -15.00
C PRO A 297 40.15 18.62 -14.34
N ASP A 298 40.02 18.54 -13.01
CA ASP A 298 40.30 17.33 -12.23
C ASP A 298 39.06 16.43 -12.03
N LEU A 299 37.87 16.84 -12.50
CA LEU A 299 36.65 16.01 -12.43
C LEU A 299 36.48 15.11 -13.66
N PRO A 300 35.99 13.87 -13.50
CA PRO A 300 35.63 13.02 -14.62
C PRO A 300 34.49 13.65 -15.41
N VAL A 301 34.66 13.76 -16.72
CA VAL A 301 33.63 14.31 -17.62
C VAL A 301 32.42 13.40 -17.58
N ARG A 302 31.28 13.95 -17.15
CA ARG A 302 29.96 13.31 -17.23
C ARG A 302 29.04 14.20 -18.03
N LEU A 303 28.14 13.59 -18.78
CA LEU A 303 27.09 14.30 -19.49
C LEU A 303 25.81 14.26 -18.69
N GLN A 304 25.00 15.30 -18.85
CA GLN A 304 23.74 15.47 -18.14
C GLN A 304 22.66 16.03 -19.07
N VAL A 305 21.42 15.59 -18.87
CA VAL A 305 20.22 16.17 -19.48
C VAL A 305 19.12 16.32 -18.44
N VAL A 306 18.39 17.43 -18.52
CA VAL A 306 17.29 17.74 -17.59
C VAL A 306 16.01 17.09 -18.09
N ILE A 307 15.30 16.41 -17.19
CA ILE A 307 14.03 15.75 -17.50
C ILE A 307 12.88 16.57 -16.92
N PRO A 308 11.92 17.00 -17.76
CA PRO A 308 10.69 17.62 -17.26
C PRO A 308 9.92 16.67 -16.33
N HIS A 309 9.38 17.23 -15.24
CA HIS A 309 8.65 16.48 -14.19
C HIS A 309 7.62 15.48 -14.73
N ARG A 310 6.86 15.89 -15.74
CA ARG A 310 5.82 15.07 -16.38
C ARG A 310 6.32 13.77 -17.01
N TYR A 311 7.62 13.65 -17.30
CA TYR A 311 8.20 12.45 -17.92
C TYR A 311 8.89 11.52 -16.92
N LEU A 312 9.08 11.93 -15.66
CA LEU A 312 9.74 11.11 -14.65
C LEU A 312 9.06 9.73 -14.45
N PRO A 313 7.72 9.62 -14.39
CA PRO A 313 7.06 8.31 -14.26
C PRO A 313 7.41 7.35 -15.41
N SER A 314 7.52 7.84 -16.65
CA SER A 314 7.85 6.99 -17.81
C SER A 314 9.23 6.35 -17.72
N TYR A 315 10.20 6.96 -17.02
CA TYR A 315 11.49 6.31 -16.77
C TYR A 315 11.37 5.24 -15.67
N LEU A 316 10.72 5.57 -14.54
CA LEU A 316 10.66 4.68 -13.38
C LEU A 316 9.71 3.48 -13.57
N GLU A 317 8.59 3.66 -14.28
CA GLU A 317 7.53 2.67 -14.41
C GLU A 317 7.59 1.93 -15.76
N ASP A 318 7.80 2.67 -16.86
CA ASP A 318 7.69 2.13 -18.23
C ASP A 318 9.02 1.67 -18.83
N GLY A 319 10.15 1.82 -18.11
CA GLY A 319 11.48 1.46 -18.62
C GLY A 319 11.91 2.30 -19.82
N TYR A 320 11.43 3.55 -19.93
CA TYR A 320 11.73 4.42 -21.06
C TYR A 320 13.24 4.68 -21.15
N GLN A 321 13.79 4.52 -22.37
CA GLN A 321 15.24 4.49 -22.62
C GLN A 321 15.72 5.61 -23.57
N ARG A 322 14.92 6.66 -23.77
CA ARG A 322 15.28 7.79 -24.64
C ARG A 322 15.11 9.10 -23.89
N ALA A 323 16.08 9.99 -24.01
CA ALA A 323 15.99 11.34 -23.48
C ALA A 323 16.11 12.35 -24.64
N ALA A 324 15.35 13.44 -24.56
CA ALA A 324 15.45 14.55 -25.49
C ALA A 324 15.55 15.86 -24.70
N GLY A 325 16.58 16.66 -24.98
CA GLY A 325 16.81 17.89 -24.24
C GLY A 325 18.19 18.49 -24.48
N LEU A 326 18.51 19.53 -23.69
CA LEU A 326 19.82 20.18 -23.72
C LEU A 326 20.86 19.31 -23.00
N VAL A 327 21.61 18.53 -23.75
CA VAL A 327 22.76 17.76 -23.25
C VAL A 327 23.92 18.72 -22.97
N HIS A 328 24.48 18.62 -21.77
CA HIS A 328 25.57 19.48 -21.29
C HIS A 328 26.51 18.71 -20.35
N ALA A 329 27.71 19.24 -20.17
CA ALA A 329 28.66 18.70 -19.21
C ALA A 329 28.15 18.92 -17.78
N TRP A 330 28.23 17.87 -16.96
CA TRP A 330 27.97 17.94 -15.54
C TRP A 330 29.04 18.79 -14.84
N ALA A 331 28.57 19.65 -13.96
CA ALA A 331 29.31 20.72 -13.36
C ALA A 331 30.06 20.31 -12.07
N GLY A 332 29.78 19.11 -11.55
CA GLY A 332 30.32 18.61 -10.28
C GLY A 332 29.32 18.68 -9.12
N PRO A 333 29.62 18.01 -8.00
CA PRO A 333 28.68 17.89 -6.88
C PRO A 333 28.47 19.23 -6.18
N GLY A 334 27.22 19.52 -5.80
CA GLY A 334 26.85 20.75 -5.07
C GLY A 334 26.96 22.05 -5.87
N ARG A 335 27.31 22.00 -7.16
CA ARG A 335 27.43 23.19 -8.01
C ARG A 335 26.15 23.57 -8.75
N ASP A 336 25.21 22.64 -8.90
CA ASP A 336 23.94 22.86 -9.59
C ASP A 336 22.76 22.82 -8.61
N THR A 337 21.82 23.74 -8.79
CA THR A 337 20.46 23.72 -8.23
C THR A 337 19.47 23.87 -9.39
N PRO A 338 18.18 23.50 -9.25
CA PRO A 338 17.19 23.63 -10.32
C PRO A 338 17.20 25.03 -10.96
N THR A 339 17.09 26.08 -10.15
CA THR A 339 17.07 27.48 -10.64
C THR A 339 18.34 27.86 -11.40
N ARG A 340 19.54 27.52 -10.88
CA ARG A 340 20.81 27.82 -11.56
C ARG A 340 20.94 27.07 -12.87
N LEU A 341 20.55 25.79 -12.86
CA LEU A 341 20.59 24.92 -14.02
C LEU A 341 19.66 25.45 -15.13
N TYR A 342 18.43 25.84 -14.78
CA TYR A 342 17.48 26.35 -15.75
C TYR A 342 17.91 27.68 -16.37
N ARG A 343 18.42 28.61 -15.55
CA ARG A 343 18.95 29.91 -16.04
C ARG A 343 20.12 29.70 -16.99
N ARG A 344 21.11 28.89 -16.59
CA ARG A 344 22.30 28.58 -17.39
C ARG A 344 21.95 27.94 -18.73
N LEU A 345 20.95 27.07 -18.75
CA LEU A 345 20.50 26.39 -19.96
C LEU A 345 19.46 27.18 -20.77
N GLY A 346 19.00 28.33 -20.29
CA GLY A 346 17.94 29.09 -20.94
C GLY A 346 16.61 28.35 -21.00
N LEU A 347 16.34 27.49 -20.00
CA LEU A 347 15.13 26.68 -19.88
C LEU A 347 13.99 27.44 -19.19
N LEU A 348 14.15 28.73 -18.91
CA LEU A 348 13.10 29.56 -18.33
C LEU A 348 12.54 30.48 -19.41
N GLY A 349 11.21 30.49 -19.53
CA GLY A 349 10.54 31.28 -20.56
C GLY A 349 9.08 30.86 -20.73
N GLU A 350 8.35 31.65 -21.53
CA GLU A 350 6.96 31.38 -21.85
C GLU A 350 6.83 30.05 -22.61
N GLY A 351 6.02 29.12 -22.07
CA GLY A 351 5.85 27.76 -22.63
C GLY A 351 6.89 26.73 -22.18
N SER A 352 7.81 27.07 -21.27
CA SER A 352 8.75 26.11 -20.69
C SER A 352 8.05 25.18 -19.68
N PRO A 353 8.40 23.88 -19.64
CA PRO A 353 7.93 22.96 -18.60
C PRO A 353 8.68 23.10 -17.26
N PHE A 354 9.61 24.06 -17.14
CA PHE A 354 10.43 24.29 -15.95
C PHE A 354 10.09 25.63 -15.30
N ALA A 355 9.98 25.66 -13.96
CA ALA A 355 9.68 26.87 -13.21
C ALA A 355 10.78 27.22 -12.22
N GLU A 356 11.03 28.52 -11.98
CA GLU A 356 12.01 28.93 -10.97
C GLU A 356 11.65 28.49 -9.54
N SER A 357 10.36 28.22 -9.29
CA SER A 357 9.82 27.71 -8.03
C SER A 357 9.99 26.20 -7.83
N ASP A 358 10.57 25.48 -8.79
CA ASP A 358 10.76 24.04 -8.64
C ASP A 358 11.73 23.73 -7.47
N GLU A 359 11.22 23.00 -6.48
CA GLU A 359 11.99 22.60 -5.30
C GLU A 359 13.00 21.48 -5.61
N TRP A 360 12.80 20.76 -6.72
CA TRP A 360 13.69 19.71 -7.20
C TRP A 360 13.58 19.56 -8.72
N VAL A 361 14.51 18.83 -9.35
CA VAL A 361 14.44 18.41 -10.76
C VAL A 361 15.15 17.10 -11.00
N ALA A 362 14.58 16.27 -11.88
CA ALA A 362 15.22 15.04 -12.34
C ALA A 362 16.24 15.31 -13.46
N VAL A 363 17.40 14.69 -13.36
CA VAL A 363 18.44 14.71 -14.41
C VAL A 363 18.93 13.30 -14.69
N LEU A 364 19.22 13.00 -15.95
CA LEU A 364 19.94 11.78 -16.32
C LEU A 364 21.42 12.11 -16.49
N ARG A 365 22.28 11.27 -15.93
CA ARG A 365 23.73 11.47 -15.92
C ARG A 365 24.46 10.21 -16.34
N TRP A 366 25.35 10.33 -17.31
CA TRP A 366 26.13 9.20 -17.84
C TRP A 366 27.57 9.60 -18.16
N GLU A 367 28.41 8.60 -18.34
CA GLU A 367 29.79 8.77 -18.79
C GLU A 367 29.81 8.73 -20.32
N PRO A 368 30.54 9.65 -21.00
CA PRO A 368 30.64 9.64 -22.44
C PRO A 368 31.31 8.34 -22.91
N ASP A 369 30.75 7.72 -23.94
CA ASP A 369 31.29 6.52 -24.59
C ASP A 369 32.13 6.89 -25.83
N GLU A 370 32.68 5.89 -26.52
CA GLU A 370 33.49 6.09 -27.74
C GLU A 370 32.71 6.75 -28.89
N ASP A 371 31.37 6.63 -28.89
CA ASP A 371 30.47 7.20 -29.89
C ASP A 371 30.01 8.63 -29.53
N THR A 372 30.31 9.10 -28.31
CA THR A 372 29.95 10.43 -27.83
C THR A 372 30.91 11.49 -28.39
N PRO A 373 30.41 12.52 -29.12
CA PRO A 373 31.28 13.57 -29.65
C PRO A 373 32.04 14.32 -28.55
N GLU A 374 33.37 14.46 -28.69
CA GLU A 374 34.23 15.15 -27.70
C GLU A 374 33.76 16.59 -27.38
N GLU A 375 33.09 17.22 -28.34
CA GLU A 375 32.50 18.56 -28.22
C GLU A 375 31.35 18.66 -27.20
N TRP A 376 30.73 17.55 -26.78
CA TRP A 376 29.67 17.57 -25.76
C TRP A 376 30.23 17.77 -24.35
N GLY A 377 31.46 17.32 -24.09
CA GLY A 377 32.12 17.45 -22.78
C GLY A 377 32.78 18.80 -22.53
N ARG A 378 32.99 19.62 -23.58
CA ARG A 378 33.71 20.92 -23.50
C ARG A 378 33.00 22.08 -24.21
N GLY A 379 31.83 21.81 -24.80
CA GLY A 379 31.09 22.75 -25.65
C GLY A 379 29.84 23.33 -25.00
N ARG A 380 29.13 24.16 -25.77
CA ARG A 380 27.83 24.72 -25.37
C ARG A 380 26.76 23.62 -25.31
N PRO A 381 25.74 23.74 -24.43
CA PRO A 381 24.61 22.81 -24.40
C PRO A 381 23.97 22.64 -25.77
N ARG A 382 23.57 21.41 -26.11
CA ARG A 382 22.97 21.09 -27.41
C ARG A 382 21.66 20.35 -27.27
N MET A 383 20.71 20.69 -28.14
CA MET A 383 19.44 20.01 -28.21
C MET A 383 19.62 18.70 -28.96
N GLU A 384 19.49 17.57 -28.25
CA GLU A 384 19.72 16.25 -28.81
C GLU A 384 18.66 15.27 -28.35
N SER A 385 18.46 14.19 -29.11
CA SER A 385 17.69 13.03 -28.69
C SER A 385 18.60 11.81 -28.63
N VAL A 386 18.82 11.30 -27.42
CA VAL A 386 19.77 10.23 -27.12
C VAL A 386 19.05 8.99 -26.60
N VAL A 387 19.58 7.81 -26.94
CA VAL A 387 19.26 6.58 -26.21
C VAL A 387 20.19 6.53 -25.01
N VAL A 388 19.66 6.27 -23.81
CA VAL A 388 20.49 6.31 -22.59
C VAL A 388 21.45 5.11 -22.56
N PRO A 389 22.76 5.32 -22.33
CA PRO A 389 23.71 4.23 -22.18
C PRO A 389 23.44 3.37 -20.93
N ASP A 390 23.98 2.15 -20.94
CA ASP A 390 24.00 1.30 -19.75
C ASP A 390 24.69 1.99 -18.57
N GLY A 391 24.16 1.81 -17.36
CA GLY A 391 24.69 2.41 -16.14
C GLY A 391 24.35 3.89 -15.94
N THR A 392 23.58 4.52 -16.85
CA THR A 392 23.08 5.90 -16.69
C THR A 392 22.37 6.06 -15.35
N GLY A 393 22.76 7.06 -14.55
CA GLY A 393 22.11 7.38 -13.29
C GLY A 393 20.96 8.37 -13.48
N LEU A 394 19.81 8.10 -12.88
CA LEU A 394 18.71 9.04 -12.69
C LEU A 394 18.89 9.72 -11.33
N HIS A 395 19.10 11.02 -11.34
CA HIS A 395 19.37 11.82 -10.15
C HIS A 395 18.26 12.83 -9.90
N CYS A 396 17.99 13.11 -8.62
CA CYS A 396 17.15 14.21 -8.15
C CYS A 396 18.04 15.33 -7.60
N LEU A 397 18.00 16.50 -8.23
CA LEU A 397 18.68 17.70 -7.76
C LEU A 397 17.69 18.56 -6.99
N HIS A 398 17.96 18.82 -5.71
CA HIS A 398 17.11 19.64 -4.85
C HIS A 398 17.55 21.10 -4.84
N HIS A 399 16.63 21.99 -4.50
CA HIS A 399 16.88 23.43 -4.37
C HIS A 399 17.96 23.76 -3.31
N ASP A 400 18.10 22.91 -2.29
CA ASP A 400 19.14 23.01 -1.25
C ASP A 400 20.54 22.52 -1.71
N GLY A 401 20.68 22.09 -2.96
CA GLY A 401 21.93 21.61 -3.54
C GLY A 401 22.24 20.13 -3.28
N ARG A 402 21.32 19.39 -2.63
CA ARG A 402 21.44 17.92 -2.54
C ARG A 402 21.24 17.28 -3.91
N ASP A 403 22.05 16.26 -4.18
CA ASP A 403 22.02 15.44 -5.38
C ASP A 403 21.84 13.98 -4.93
N GLU A 404 20.65 13.44 -5.16
CA GLU A 404 20.27 12.09 -4.75
C GLU A 404 20.17 11.18 -5.99
N LEU A 405 20.86 10.04 -5.98
CA LEU A 405 20.71 9.03 -7.02
C LEU A 405 19.47 8.19 -6.73
N LEU A 406 18.50 8.20 -7.63
CA LEU A 406 17.24 7.46 -7.49
C LEU A 406 17.32 6.06 -8.11
N ALA A 407 17.90 5.95 -9.31
CA ALA A 407 17.96 4.70 -10.05
C ALA A 407 19.11 4.66 -11.06
N ARG A 408 19.46 3.47 -11.54
CA ARG A 408 20.42 3.24 -12.62
C ARG A 408 19.78 2.44 -13.75
N PHE A 409 20.04 2.83 -14.99
CA PHE A 409 19.57 2.09 -16.15
C PHE A 409 20.42 0.82 -16.35
N ASP A 410 19.74 -0.32 -16.48
CA ASP A 410 20.33 -1.61 -16.85
C ASP A 410 19.87 -1.97 -18.27
N ALA A 411 20.77 -1.85 -19.24
CA ALA A 411 20.48 -2.09 -20.65
C ALA A 411 20.18 -3.57 -20.95
N ALA A 412 20.67 -4.49 -20.11
CA ALA A 412 20.42 -5.92 -20.26
C ALA A 412 18.95 -6.29 -20.00
N SER A 413 18.33 -5.68 -18.98
CA SER A 413 16.91 -5.87 -18.67
C SER A 413 15.99 -4.81 -19.27
N GLY A 414 16.54 -3.69 -19.77
CA GLY A 414 15.78 -2.55 -20.28
C GLY A 414 14.97 -1.85 -19.19
N ARG A 415 15.50 -1.83 -17.95
CA ARG A 415 14.79 -1.29 -16.77
C ARG A 415 15.68 -0.34 -15.98
N TRP A 416 15.03 0.53 -15.21
CA TRP A 416 15.69 1.35 -14.20
C TRP A 416 15.67 0.62 -12.86
N LEU A 417 16.85 0.29 -12.34
CA LEU A 417 17.02 -0.37 -11.05
C LEU A 417 17.21 0.68 -9.95
N PRO A 418 16.47 0.61 -8.83
CA PRO A 418 16.65 1.55 -7.73
C PRO A 418 18.08 1.48 -7.17
N ALA A 419 18.60 2.63 -6.75
CA ALA A 419 19.99 2.83 -6.34
C ALA A 419 20.36 2.24 -4.97
#